data_AF-A0A3C1ZK10-F1
#
_entry.id   AF-A0A3C1ZK10-F1
#
_cell.length_a   1.000
_cell.length_b   1.000
_cell.length_c   1.000
_cell.angle_alpha   90.00
_cell.angle_beta   90.00
_cell.angle_gamma   90.00
#
_symmetry.space_group_name_H-M   'P 1'
#
loop_
_entity.id
_entity.type
_entity.pdbx_description
1 polymer ?
#
loop_
_entity_poly.entity_id
_entity_poly.type
_entity_poly.pdbx_seq_one_letter_code
_entity_poly.pdbx_strand_id
1 'polypeptide(L)'
;MLASGGSALGWAVLQAMPQSGSPAFATFFAALAAGLYAEIAARVRRRPATLYMIASIIPLVPGGGMYYTMLSSLEGSTYRSVELGLSTIMTAFAIAAGLAISNVLARMVFSSTIYSILKKRKIFQKPDKL
;
A
#
# COMPACT_ATOMS: atom_id res chain seq x y z
N MET A 1 9.29 -10.24 -9.71
CA MET A 1 8.77 -11.37 -8.92
C MET A 1 8.35 -10.97 -7.51
N LEU A 2 9.22 -10.39 -6.66
CA LEU A 2 8.76 -9.94 -5.33
C LEU A 2 7.85 -8.71 -5.40
N ALA A 3 8.11 -7.76 -6.31
CA ALA A 3 7.24 -6.58 -6.48
C ALA A 3 5.78 -6.93 -6.87
N SER A 4 5.59 -7.94 -7.72
CA SER A 4 4.25 -8.42 -8.11
C SER A 4 3.51 -9.14 -6.97
N GLY A 5 4.24 -9.63 -5.95
CA GLY A 5 3.63 -10.28 -4.79
C GLY A 5 2.77 -9.32 -3.97
N GLY A 6 3.16 -8.05 -3.87
CA GLY A 6 2.39 -7.05 -3.12
C GLY A 6 1.06 -6.73 -3.80
N SER A 7 1.04 -6.70 -5.14
CA SER A 7 -0.19 -6.54 -5.93
C SER A 7 -1.13 -7.73 -5.77
N ALA A 8 -0.60 -8.96 -5.82
CA ALA A 8 -1.39 -10.17 -5.63
C ALA A 8 -1.97 -10.27 -4.21
N LEU A 9 -1.19 -9.87 -3.19
CA LEU A 9 -1.67 -9.79 -1.81
C LEU A 9 -2.75 -8.72 -1.66
N GLY A 10 -2.55 -7.53 -2.23
CA GLY A 10 -3.57 -6.48 -2.21
C GLY A 10 -4.89 -6.94 -2.84
N TRP A 11 -4.82 -7.62 -3.98
CA TRP A 11 -5.99 -8.21 -4.64
C TRP A 11 -6.65 -9.32 -3.81
N ALA A 12 -5.86 -10.21 -3.20
CA ALA A 12 -6.38 -11.27 -2.35
C ALA A 12 -7.12 -10.71 -1.12
N VAL A 13 -6.59 -9.63 -0.53
CA VAL A 13 -7.23 -8.95 0.62
C VAL A 13 -8.53 -8.29 0.19
N LEU A 14 -8.59 -7.67 -1.00
CA LEU A 14 -9.84 -7.13 -1.54
C LEU A 14 -10.90 -8.22 -1.72
N GLN A 15 -10.53 -9.36 -2.29
CA GLN A 15 -11.45 -10.48 -2.52
C GLN A 15 -11.89 -11.19 -1.24
N ALA A 16 -11.07 -11.18 -0.20
CA ALA A 16 -11.40 -11.76 1.11
C ALA A 16 -12.38 -10.88 1.91
N MET A 17 -12.51 -9.60 1.57
CA MET A 17 -13.41 -8.68 2.25
C MET A 17 -14.87 -8.93 1.81
N PRO A 18 -15.85 -8.99 2.73
CA PRO A 18 -17.25 -9.15 2.36
C PRO A 18 -17.74 -7.98 1.49
N GLN A 19 -18.46 -8.30 0.41
CA GLN A 19 -19.06 -7.33 -0.51
C GLN A 19 -20.12 -6.43 0.16
N SER A 20 -20.51 -6.73 1.39
CA SER A 20 -21.44 -5.94 2.22
C SER A 20 -20.76 -4.79 2.98
N GLY A 21 -19.43 -4.71 2.97
CA GLY A 21 -18.67 -3.63 3.60
C GLY A 21 -18.50 -2.41 2.69
N SER A 22 -18.19 -1.25 3.29
CA SER A 22 -17.85 -0.05 2.49
C SER A 22 -16.57 -0.29 1.67
N PRO A 23 -16.58 -0.01 0.35
CA PRO A 23 -15.41 -0.21 -0.53
C PRO A 23 -14.15 0.48 -0.01
N ALA A 24 -14.30 1.64 0.64
CA ALA A 24 -13.20 2.38 1.26
C ALA A 24 -12.47 1.55 2.33
N PHE A 25 -13.21 0.84 3.19
CA PHE A 25 -12.62 -0.01 4.22
C PHE A 25 -11.87 -1.21 3.64
N ALA A 26 -12.42 -1.86 2.60
CA ALA A 26 -11.71 -2.94 1.93
C ALA A 26 -10.39 -2.44 1.30
N THR A 27 -10.43 -1.29 0.61
CA THR A 27 -9.23 -0.67 0.04
C THR A 27 -8.21 -0.24 1.09
N PHE A 28 -8.65 0.20 2.27
CA PHE A 28 -7.77 0.53 3.39
C PHE A 28 -6.93 -0.67 3.83
N PHE A 29 -7.57 -1.80 4.11
CA PHE A 29 -6.86 -3.01 4.56
C PHE A 29 -5.98 -3.60 3.45
N ALA A 30 -6.43 -3.55 2.20
CA ALA A 30 -5.62 -3.95 1.06
C ALA A 30 -4.35 -3.09 0.93
N ALA A 31 -4.48 -1.76 1.06
CA ALA A 31 -3.35 -0.82 1.01
C ALA A 31 -2.39 -1.02 2.19
N LEU A 32 -2.92 -1.27 3.39
CA LEU A 32 -2.14 -1.55 4.58
C LEU A 32 -1.31 -2.83 4.42
N ALA A 33 -1.93 -3.92 3.93
CA ALA A 33 -1.25 -5.18 3.69
C ALA A 33 -0.17 -5.05 2.59
N ALA A 34 -0.49 -4.37 1.49
CA ALA A 34 0.45 -4.08 0.41
C ALA A 34 1.65 -3.25 0.88
N GLY A 35 1.42 -2.22 1.69
CA GLY A 35 2.47 -1.38 2.27
C GLY A 35 3.38 -2.13 3.24
N LEU A 36 2.80 -2.95 4.12
CA LEU A 36 3.58 -3.81 5.02
C LEU A 36 4.44 -4.82 4.25
N TYR A 37 3.88 -5.46 3.23
CA TYR A 37 4.63 -6.38 2.36
C TYR A 37 5.79 -5.67 1.66
N ALA A 38 5.56 -4.47 1.13
CA ALA A 38 6.58 -3.67 0.48
C ALA A 38 7.74 -3.33 1.43
N GLU A 39 7.42 -2.92 2.66
CA GLU A 39 8.42 -2.62 3.70
C GLU A 39 9.22 -3.86 4.13
N ILE A 40 8.59 -5.03 4.22
CA ILE A 40 9.28 -6.30 4.52
C ILE A 40 10.21 -6.69 3.36
N ALA A 41 9.71 -6.69 2.13
CA ALA A 41 10.46 -7.09 0.94
C ALA A 41 11.68 -6.17 0.69
N ALA A 42 11.51 -4.87 0.93
CA ALA A 42 12.56 -3.87 0.82
C ALA A 42 13.75 -4.15 1.74
N ARG A 43 13.49 -4.57 2.98
CA ARG A 43 14.52 -4.91 3.96
C ARG A 43 15.26 -6.20 3.61
N VAL A 44 14.54 -7.22 3.14
CA VAL A 44 15.14 -8.48 2.66
C VAL A 44 16.11 -8.20 1.51
N ARG A 45 15.75 -7.29 0.60
CA ARG A 45 16.53 -7.00 -0.61
C ARG A 45 17.47 -5.79 -0.51
N ARG A 46 17.48 -5.05 0.60
CA ARG A 46 18.27 -3.82 0.79
C ARG A 46 18.05 -2.80 -0.34
N ARG A 47 16.81 -2.62 -0.76
CA ARG A 47 16.39 -1.67 -1.80
C ARG A 47 15.35 -0.70 -1.22
N PRO A 48 15.19 0.51 -1.80
CA PRO A 48 14.22 1.47 -1.30
C PRO A 48 12.79 0.88 -1.33
N ALA A 49 12.07 1.00 -0.21
CA ALA A 49 10.73 0.44 -0.04
C ALA A 49 9.70 1.04 -1.01
N THR A 50 9.94 2.27 -1.45
CA THR A 50 9.11 2.98 -2.43
C THR A 50 8.95 2.21 -3.74
N LEU A 51 9.97 1.46 -4.19
CA LEU A 51 9.86 0.65 -5.42
C LEU A 51 8.81 -0.46 -5.30
N TYR A 52 8.73 -1.10 -4.14
CA TYR A 52 7.75 -2.15 -3.88
C TYR A 52 6.36 -1.57 -3.57
N MET A 53 6.30 -0.42 -2.89
CA MET A 53 5.06 0.29 -2.64
C MET A 53 4.38 0.72 -3.93
N ILE A 54 5.10 1.42 -4.83
CA ILE A 54 4.53 1.90 -6.10
C ILE A 54 3.95 0.74 -6.92
N ALA A 55 4.69 -0.36 -7.07
CA ALA A 55 4.22 -1.54 -7.79
C ALA A 55 2.95 -2.16 -7.18
N SER A 56 2.81 -2.09 -5.86
CA SER A 56 1.66 -2.66 -5.15
C SER A 56 0.43 -1.74 -5.18
N ILE A 57 0.62 -0.42 -5.27
CA ILE A 57 -0.47 0.57 -5.22
C ILE A 57 -1.20 0.72 -6.55
N ILE A 58 -0.52 0.55 -7.69
CA ILE A 58 -1.10 0.74 -9.04
C ILE A 58 -2.50 0.08 -9.20
N PRO A 59 -2.72 -1.20 -8.86
CA PRO A 59 -4.04 -1.82 -9.01
C PRO A 59 -5.10 -1.36 -7.99
N LEU A 60 -4.70 -0.73 -6.89
CA LEU A 60 -5.63 -0.25 -5.87
C LEU A 60 -6.19 1.15 -6.19
N VAL A 61 -5.51 1.92 -7.03
CA VAL A 61 -5.93 3.29 -7.35
C VAL A 61 -7.27 3.28 -8.10
N PRO A 62 -8.28 4.04 -7.65
CA PRO A 62 -9.62 4.04 -8.25
C PRO A 62 -9.68 4.86 -9.55
N GLY A 63 -8.93 4.46 -10.58
CA GLY A 63 -8.90 5.16 -11.87
C GLY A 63 -10.25 5.13 -12.60
N GLY A 64 -10.97 4.00 -12.51
CA GLY A 64 -12.33 3.90 -13.04
C GLY A 64 -13.32 4.83 -12.33
N GLY A 65 -13.23 4.97 -11.01
CA GLY A 65 -14.07 5.90 -10.24
C GLY A 65 -13.86 7.36 -10.66
N MET A 66 -12.61 7.77 -10.89
CA MET A 66 -12.28 9.10 -11.42
C MET A 66 -12.89 9.31 -12.82
N TYR A 67 -12.74 8.32 -13.70
CA TYR A 67 -13.30 8.39 -15.05
C TYR A 67 -14.83 8.52 -15.04
N TYR A 68 -15.53 7.67 -14.26
CA TYR A 68 -16.98 7.73 -14.18
C TYR A 68 -17.50 9.01 -13.53
N THR A 69 -16.77 9.57 -12.57
CA THR A 69 -17.09 10.88 -11.97
C THR A 69 -17.01 12.01 -13.00
N MET A 70 -15.96 12.00 -13.83
CA MET A 70 -15.81 12.98 -14.92
C MET A 70 -16.92 12.80 -15.97
N LEU A 71 -17.17 11.56 -16.37
CA LEU A 71 -18.20 11.21 -17.35
C LEU A 71 -19.58 11.68 -16.90
N SER A 72 -19.99 11.35 -15.67
CA SER A 72 -21.30 11.73 -15.15
C SER A 72 -21.49 13.25 -15.03
N SER A 73 -20.38 13.98 -14.88
CA SER A 73 -20.36 15.45 -14.79
C SER A 73 -20.60 16.07 -16.17
N LEU A 74 -19.98 15.50 -17.21
CA LEU A 74 -20.22 15.89 -18.61
C LEU A 74 -21.63 15.52 -19.09
N GLU A 75 -22.19 14.42 -18.59
CA GLU A 75 -23.57 13.99 -18.88
C GLU A 75 -24.64 14.85 -18.17
N GLY A 76 -24.24 15.86 -17.38
CA GLY A 76 -25.17 16.75 -16.69
C GLY A 76 -25.81 16.17 -15.43
N SER A 77 -25.37 15.00 -14.96
CA SER A 77 -25.88 14.37 -13.75
C SER A 77 -25.10 14.80 -12.51
N THR A 78 -25.36 16.02 -12.02
CA THR A 78 -24.63 16.58 -10.86
C THR A 78 -24.71 15.68 -9.62
N TYR A 79 -25.88 15.10 -9.34
CA TYR A 79 -26.07 14.22 -8.18
C TYR A 79 -25.16 12.98 -8.24
N ARG A 80 -25.17 12.26 -9.36
CA ARG A 80 -24.35 11.05 -9.56
C ARG A 80 -22.85 11.37 -9.58
N SER A 81 -22.49 12.54 -10.11
CA SER A 81 -21.10 13.02 -10.11
C SER A 81 -20.57 13.28 -8.72
N VAL A 82 -21.37 13.91 -7.86
CA VAL A 82 -21.00 14.14 -6.47
C VAL A 82 -20.89 12.81 -5.72
N GLU A 83 -21.83 11.89 -5.92
CA GLU A 83 -21.81 10.57 -5.27
C GLU A 83 -20.57 9.75 -5.66
N LEU A 84 -20.29 9.59 -6.97
CA LEU A 84 -19.12 8.88 -7.47
C LEU A 84 -17.81 9.58 -7.08
N GLY A 85 -17.79 10.91 -7.12
CA GLY A 85 -16.64 11.72 -6.73
C GLY A 85 -16.29 11.53 -5.26
N LEU A 86 -17.28 11.60 -4.37
CA LEU A 86 -17.08 11.37 -2.93
C LEU A 86 -16.62 9.93 -2.66
N SER A 87 -17.21 8.93 -3.30
CA SER A 87 -16.77 7.54 -3.17
C SER A 87 -15.30 7.34 -3.61
N THR A 88 -14.91 7.98 -4.72
CA THR A 88 -13.55 7.94 -5.25
C THR A 88 -12.54 8.65 -4.33
N ILE A 89 -12.92 9.80 -3.77
CA ILE A 89 -12.09 10.53 -2.81
C ILE A 89 -11.92 9.72 -1.51
N MET A 90 -13.00 9.12 -1.01
CA MET A 90 -12.95 8.29 0.21
C MET A 90 -12.04 7.07 0.04
N THR A 91 -12.10 6.40 -1.11
CA THR A 91 -11.20 5.28 -1.42
C THR A 91 -9.75 5.73 -1.59
N ALA A 92 -9.49 6.87 -2.24
CA ALA A 92 -8.15 7.45 -2.32
C ALA A 92 -7.59 7.80 -0.92
N PHE A 93 -8.42 8.38 -0.06
CA PHE A 93 -8.05 8.71 1.32
C PHE A 93 -7.77 7.45 2.16
N ALA A 94 -8.58 6.41 1.98
CA ALA A 94 -8.36 5.10 2.60
C ALA A 94 -7.02 4.48 2.19
N ILE A 95 -6.64 4.54 0.90
CA ILE A 95 -5.33 4.08 0.44
C ILE A 95 -4.20 4.89 1.09
N ALA A 96 -4.30 6.22 1.08
CA ALA A 96 -3.29 7.09 1.68
C ALA A 96 -3.11 6.81 3.19
N ALA A 97 -4.21 6.67 3.92
CA ALA A 97 -4.21 6.35 5.35
C ALA A 97 -3.61 4.96 5.61
N GLY A 98 -4.01 3.94 4.85
CA GLY A 98 -3.50 2.57 4.99
C GLY A 98 -1.99 2.50 4.76
N LEU A 99 -1.47 3.20 3.76
CA LEU A 99 -0.05 3.28 3.49
C LEU A 99 0.72 4.05 4.57
N ALA A 100 0.20 5.19 5.03
CA ALA A 100 0.82 5.97 6.09
C ALA A 100 0.95 5.13 7.37
N ILE A 101 -0.12 4.42 7.75
CA ILE A 101 -0.13 3.53 8.91
C ILE A 101 0.83 2.35 8.69
N SER A 102 0.87 1.76 7.48
CA SER A 102 1.80 0.67 7.18
C SER A 102 3.26 1.08 7.41
N ASN A 103 3.64 2.32 7.07
CA ASN A 103 4.99 2.83 7.25
C ASN A 103 5.31 3.03 8.75
N VAL A 104 4.35 3.55 9.53
CA VAL A 104 4.50 3.68 10.99
C VAL A 104 4.63 2.31 11.66
N LEU A 105 3.74 1.36 11.33
CA LEU A 105 3.77 0.00 11.85
C LEU A 105 5.08 -0.72 11.47
N ALA A 106 5.51 -0.59 10.21
CA ALA A 106 6.79 -1.12 9.79
C ALA A 106 7.92 -0.53 10.64
N ARG A 107 8.01 0.79 10.77
CA ARG A 107 9.04 1.43 11.62
C ARG A 107 9.00 0.93 13.05
N MET A 108 7.82 0.75 13.64
CA MET A 108 7.66 0.25 15.01
C MET A 108 8.17 -1.19 15.16
N VAL A 109 7.72 -2.10 14.29
CA VAL A 109 8.14 -3.52 14.27
C VAL A 109 9.65 -3.62 14.03
N PHE A 110 10.17 -2.84 13.08
CA PHE A 110 11.56 -2.92 12.70
C PHE A 110 12.51 -2.16 13.65
N SER A 111 12.06 -1.14 14.37
CA SER A 111 12.90 -0.44 15.36
C SER A 111 13.41 -1.39 16.45
N SER A 112 12.58 -2.33 16.90
CA SER A 112 12.96 -3.34 17.91
C SER A 112 13.80 -4.48 17.33
N THR A 113 13.47 -4.98 16.14
CA THR A 113 14.12 -6.19 15.56
C THR A 113 15.40 -5.90 14.76
N ILE A 114 15.60 -4.69 14.20
CA ILE A 114 16.75 -4.40 13.32
C ILE A 114 17.99 -3.87 14.06
N TYR A 115 17.86 -3.33 15.27
CA TYR A 115 19.04 -3.01 16.09
C TYR A 115 19.88 -4.28 16.33
N SER A 116 19.25 -5.44 16.54
CA SER A 116 19.93 -6.71 16.76
C SER A 116 20.54 -7.31 15.48
N ILE A 117 19.90 -7.14 14.31
CA ILE A 117 20.40 -7.69 13.03
C ILE A 117 21.50 -6.81 12.40
N LEU A 118 21.40 -5.48 12.49
CA LEU A 118 22.47 -4.56 12.04
C LEU A 118 23.70 -4.66 12.94
N LYS A 119 23.53 -4.84 14.26
CA LYS A 119 24.64 -5.08 15.19
C LYS A 119 25.36 -6.40 14.89
N LYS A 120 24.63 -7.47 14.56
CA LYS A 120 25.23 -8.79 14.19
C LYS A 120 26.07 -8.73 12.92
N ARG A 121 25.79 -7.79 12.00
CA ARG A 121 26.49 -7.66 10.71
C ARG A 121 27.67 -6.67 10.70
N LYS A 122 27.74 -5.74 11.65
CA LYS A 122 28.94 -4.90 11.88
C LYS A 122 30.11 -5.68 12.49
N ILE A 123 29.85 -6.79 13.18
CA ILE A 123 30.88 -7.68 13.76
C ILE A 123 31.57 -8.53 12.67
N PHE A 124 30.89 -8.83 11.56
CA PHE A 124 31.42 -9.66 10.46
C PHE A 124 32.15 -8.87 9.35
N GLN A 125 32.34 -7.56 9.50
CA GLN A 125 33.03 -6.70 8.52
C GLN A 125 34.28 -6.04 9.13
N LYS A 126 35.09 -6.84 9.85
CA LYS A 126 36.50 -6.57 10.16
C LYS A 126 37.21 -7.94 10.20
N PRO A 127 37.62 -8.43 9.04
CA PRO A 127 39.04 -8.41 8.65
C PRO A 127 39.18 -8.11 7.12
N ASP A 128 40.21 -7.52 6.54
CA ASP A 128 41.60 -7.28 6.91
C ASP A 128 42.00 -5.88 6.45
N LYS A 129 42.71 -5.16 7.32
CA LYS A 129 43.69 -4.17 6.87
C LYS A 129 45.01 -4.92 6.82
N LEU A 130 45.61 -5.01 5.64
CA LEU A 130 47.05 -5.01 5.36
C LEU A 130 47.23 -4.92 3.84
#